data_AF-A0A7V6P879-F1
#
_entry.id   AF-A0A7V6P879-F1
#
_cell.length_a   1.000
_cell.length_b   1.000
_cell.length_c   1.000
_cell.angle_alpha   90.00
_cell.angle_beta   90.00
_cell.angle_gamma   90.00
#
_symmetry.space_group_name_H-M   'P 1'
#
loop_
_entity.id
_entity.type
_entity.pdbx_description
1 polymer ?
#
loop_
_entity_poly.entity_id
_entity_poly.type
_entity_poly.pdbx_seq_one_letter_code
_entity_poly.pdbx_strand_id
1 'polypeptide(L)'
;VTPTLETPADITSAGLDGSNAQAEETLHLFVTYLGRLAGDLALIFKAQGGVYLSGGIPQRILSALKAGAFREAFEDKAPHKAIMRDIPVRVITHQLAALAGLSAFAQAPARFEVSTEGRRWRID
;
A
#
# COMPACT_ATOMS: atom_id res chain seq x y z
N VAL A 1 -3.90 11.65 27.54
CA VAL A 1 -4.05 10.18 27.57
C VAL A 1 -2.67 9.58 27.80
N THR A 2 -2.49 8.73 28.80
CA THR A 2 -1.21 8.04 29.03
C THR A 2 -1.12 6.86 28.06
N PRO A 3 -0.02 6.68 27.31
CA PRO A 3 0.11 5.54 26.40
C PRO A 3 0.23 4.24 27.18
N THR A 4 -0.55 3.23 26.79
CA THR A 4 -0.57 1.89 27.41
C THR A 4 0.01 0.79 26.52
N LEU A 5 0.35 1.11 25.27
CA LEU A 5 0.93 0.20 24.28
C LEU A 5 2.34 0.69 23.93
N GLU A 6 3.31 -0.20 23.87
CA GLU A 6 4.73 0.16 23.75
C GLU A 6 5.25 0.03 22.33
N THR A 7 4.76 -0.93 21.55
CA THR A 7 5.27 -1.20 20.20
C THR A 7 4.22 -0.95 19.10
N PRO A 8 4.64 -0.67 17.86
CA PRO A 8 3.72 -0.58 16.72
C PRO A 8 2.91 -1.86 16.48
N ALA A 9 3.50 -3.02 16.81
CA ALA A 9 2.82 -4.31 16.69
C ALA A 9 1.66 -4.42 17.70
N ASP A 10 1.84 -3.92 18.92
CA ASP A 10 0.79 -3.92 19.94
C ASP A 10 -0.39 -3.05 19.53
N ILE A 11 -0.11 -1.86 18.96
CA ILE A 11 -1.15 -0.97 18.41
C ILE A 11 -1.91 -1.67 17.29
N THR A 12 -1.20 -2.34 16.39
CA THR A 12 -1.82 -3.04 15.26
C THR A 12 -2.72 -4.18 15.75
N SER A 13 -2.24 -5.00 16.69
CA SER A 13 -3.00 -6.12 17.24
C SER A 13 -4.23 -5.63 18.01
N ALA A 14 -4.05 -4.68 18.93
CA ALA A 14 -5.12 -4.17 19.78
C ALA A 14 -6.19 -3.38 18.99
N GLY A 15 -5.78 -2.73 17.90
CA GLY A 15 -6.71 -2.05 16.99
C GLY A 15 -7.50 -3.02 16.09
N LEU A 16 -6.93 -4.19 15.77
CA LEU A 16 -7.60 -5.21 14.97
C LEU A 16 -8.57 -6.08 15.78
N ASP A 17 -8.27 -6.35 17.06
CA ASP A 17 -9.12 -7.15 17.94
C ASP A 17 -10.12 -6.31 18.77
N GLY A 18 -9.98 -4.98 18.74
CA GLY A 18 -10.87 -4.05 19.45
C GLY A 18 -10.61 -3.98 20.96
N SER A 19 -9.49 -4.50 21.45
CA SER A 19 -9.15 -4.49 22.88
C SER A 19 -8.71 -3.11 23.39
N ASN A 20 -8.42 -2.15 22.50
CA ASN A 20 -8.07 -0.78 22.86
C ASN A 20 -8.68 0.24 21.89
N ALA A 21 -9.53 1.12 22.41
CA ALA A 21 -10.25 2.12 21.61
C ALA A 21 -9.33 3.11 20.88
N GLN A 22 -8.22 3.54 21.51
CA GLN A 22 -7.27 4.43 20.84
C GLN A 22 -6.50 3.72 19.71
N ALA A 23 -6.22 2.42 19.87
CA ALA A 23 -5.58 1.62 18.85
C ALA A 23 -6.50 1.38 17.64
N GLU A 24 -7.80 1.13 17.89
CA GLU A 24 -8.82 1.03 16.85
C GLU A 24 -8.93 2.34 16.07
N GLU A 25 -9.04 3.48 16.77
CA GLU A 25 -9.06 4.81 16.15
C GLU A 25 -7.77 5.06 15.33
N THR A 26 -6.62 4.71 15.89
CA THR A 26 -5.32 4.85 15.21
C THR A 26 -5.29 4.06 13.91
N LEU A 27 -5.78 2.82 13.92
CA LEU A 27 -5.81 1.97 12.74
C LEU A 27 -6.80 2.51 11.69
N HIS A 28 -7.97 2.97 12.12
CA HIS A 28 -8.96 3.61 11.25
C HIS A 28 -8.39 4.86 10.56
N LEU A 29 -7.72 5.74 11.32
CA LEU A 29 -7.06 6.94 10.78
C LEU A 29 -5.93 6.57 9.83
N PHE A 30 -5.07 5.61 10.19
CA PHE A 30 -3.99 5.15 9.33
C PHE A 30 -4.52 4.65 7.97
N VAL A 31 -5.55 3.81 7.98
CA VAL A 31 -6.17 3.26 6.77
C VAL A 31 -6.80 4.37 5.91
N THR A 32 -7.48 5.33 6.54
CA THR A 32 -8.06 6.49 5.86
C THR A 32 -6.99 7.32 5.18
N TYR A 33 -5.90 7.65 5.89
CA TYR A 33 -4.81 8.47 5.35
C TYR A 33 -4.02 7.74 4.25
N LEU A 34 -3.82 6.43 4.40
CA LEU A 34 -3.22 5.62 3.35
C LEU A 34 -4.09 5.63 2.09
N GLY A 35 -5.42 5.54 2.24
CA GLY A 35 -6.38 5.69 1.14
C GLY A 35 -6.26 7.04 0.43
N ARG A 36 -6.23 8.14 1.20
CA ARG A 36 -6.06 9.49 0.64
C ARG A 36 -4.78 9.63 -0.18
N LEU A 37 -3.65 9.19 0.39
CA LEU A 37 -2.33 9.26 -0.25
C LEU A 37 -2.29 8.39 -1.51
N ALA A 38 -2.77 7.15 -1.43
CA ALA A 38 -2.86 6.27 -2.59
C ALA A 38 -3.74 6.87 -3.70
N GLY A 39 -4.83 7.54 -3.33
CA GLY A 39 -5.71 8.24 -4.26
C GLY A 39 -5.02 9.43 -4.92
N ASP A 40 -4.25 10.22 -4.17
CA ASP A 40 -3.46 11.33 -4.72
C ASP A 40 -2.45 10.83 -5.76
N LEU A 41 -1.69 9.78 -5.42
CA LEU A 41 -0.72 9.19 -6.35
C LEU A 41 -1.41 8.60 -7.59
N ALA A 42 -2.54 7.92 -7.41
CA ALA A 42 -3.31 7.38 -8.52
C ALA A 42 -3.77 8.47 -9.50
N LEU A 43 -4.15 9.65 -8.99
CA LEU A 43 -4.57 10.77 -9.82
C LEU A 43 -3.38 11.45 -10.51
N ILE A 44 -2.30 11.73 -9.76
CA ILE A 44 -1.07 12.37 -10.29
C ILE A 44 -0.52 11.59 -11.48
N PHE A 45 -0.47 10.26 -11.37
CA PHE A 45 0.10 9.39 -12.41
C PHE A 45 -0.94 8.84 -13.38
N LYS A 46 -2.24 9.13 -13.20
CA LYS A 46 -3.34 8.49 -13.93
C LYS A 46 -3.15 6.97 -13.95
N ALA A 47 -3.02 6.36 -12.78
CA ALA A 47 -2.56 4.98 -12.59
C ALA A 47 -3.60 3.91 -13.01
N GLN A 48 -4.01 3.89 -14.29
CA GLN A 48 -5.05 2.98 -14.81
C GLN A 48 -4.67 1.49 -14.70
N GLY A 49 -3.37 1.16 -14.65
CA GLY A 49 -2.90 -0.20 -14.36
C GLY A 49 -3.15 -0.65 -12.90
N GLY A 50 -3.47 0.30 -12.03
CA GLY A 50 -3.76 0.09 -10.61
C GLY A 50 -2.68 0.59 -9.67
N VAL A 51 -3.05 0.64 -8.38
CA VAL A 51 -2.17 0.90 -7.26
C VAL A 51 -1.89 -0.39 -6.50
N TYR A 52 -0.63 -0.65 -6.18
CA TYR A 52 -0.21 -1.85 -5.47
C TYR A 52 0.36 -1.47 -4.10
N LEU A 53 -0.31 -1.89 -3.04
CA LEU A 53 0.18 -1.75 -1.67
C LEU A 53 1.14 -2.91 -1.38
N SER A 54 2.38 -2.57 -1.06
CA SER A 54 3.47 -3.50 -0.76
C SER A 54 4.03 -3.25 0.65
N GLY A 55 4.88 -4.16 1.11
CA GLY A 55 5.47 -4.12 2.44
C GLY A 55 4.68 -4.91 3.49
N GLY A 56 5.26 -5.06 4.68
CA GLY A 56 4.72 -5.94 5.72
C GLY A 56 3.43 -5.43 6.38
N ILE A 57 3.22 -4.12 6.46
CA ILE A 57 2.06 -3.54 7.16
C ILE A 57 0.74 -3.81 6.41
N PRO A 58 0.58 -3.48 5.11
CA PRO A 58 -0.68 -3.74 4.40
C PRO A 58 -1.16 -5.20 4.46
N GLN A 59 -0.24 -6.17 4.51
CA GLN A 59 -0.56 -7.59 4.69
C GLN A 59 -1.13 -7.90 6.08
N ARG A 60 -0.60 -7.25 7.13
CA ARG A 60 -1.01 -7.46 8.52
C ARG A 60 -2.37 -6.82 8.83
N ILE A 61 -2.72 -5.74 8.14
CA ILE A 61 -3.97 -4.98 8.37
C ILE A 61 -5.03 -5.19 7.29
N LEU A 62 -5.02 -6.34 6.61
CA LEU A 62 -5.92 -6.63 5.48
C LEU A 62 -7.41 -6.49 5.83
N SER A 63 -7.82 -6.88 7.04
CA SER A 63 -9.21 -6.72 7.49
C SER A 63 -9.59 -5.24 7.60
N ALA A 64 -8.71 -4.41 8.19
CA ALA A 64 -8.94 -2.97 8.30
C ALA A 64 -8.97 -2.27 6.93
N LEU A 65 -8.10 -2.67 5.99
CA LEU A 65 -8.14 -2.16 4.61
C LEU A 65 -9.45 -2.52 3.89
N LYS A 66 -10.04 -3.68 4.21
CA LYS A 66 -11.31 -4.15 3.65
C LYS A 66 -12.55 -3.57 4.33
N ALA A 67 -12.40 -2.87 5.45
CA ALA A 67 -13.52 -2.32 6.23
C ALA A 67 -14.24 -1.14 5.54
N GLY A 68 -13.68 -0.57 4.47
CA GLY A 68 -14.33 0.45 3.63
C GLY A 68 -13.63 1.80 3.65
N ALA A 69 -13.16 2.26 4.81
CA ALA A 69 -12.56 3.59 5.00
C ALA A 69 -11.40 3.88 4.01
N PHE A 70 -10.56 2.87 3.72
CA PHE A 70 -9.50 2.99 2.71
C PHE A 70 -10.08 3.41 1.35
N ARG A 71 -11.08 2.66 0.88
CA ARG A 71 -11.62 2.79 -0.47
C ARG A 71 -12.41 4.08 -0.63
N GLU A 72 -13.19 4.43 0.39
CA GLU A 72 -13.90 5.70 0.44
C GLU A 72 -12.93 6.89 0.34
N ALA A 73 -11.85 6.87 1.14
CA ALA A 73 -10.86 7.93 1.14
C ALA A 73 -9.98 7.97 -0.12
N PHE A 74 -9.75 6.82 -0.75
CA PHE A 74 -9.10 6.72 -2.06
C PHE A 74 -9.92 7.37 -3.17
N GLU A 75 -11.25 7.13 -3.17
CA GLU A 75 -12.18 7.69 -4.18
C GLU A 75 -12.56 9.15 -3.94
N ASP A 76 -12.31 9.69 -2.74
CA ASP A 76 -12.68 11.05 -2.35
C ASP A 76 -11.76 12.12 -2.98
N LYS A 77 -11.85 12.25 -4.30
CA LYS A 77 -11.09 13.19 -5.14
C LYS A 77 -12.06 13.90 -6.08
N ALA A 78 -12.72 14.96 -5.61
CA ALA A 78 -13.58 15.76 -6.48
C ALA A 78 -12.75 16.50 -7.54
N PRO A 79 -13.21 16.62 -8.80
CA PRO A 79 -14.42 16.02 -9.39
C PRO A 79 -14.21 14.60 -9.95
N HIS A 80 -13.05 14.00 -9.74
CA HIS A 80 -12.57 12.77 -10.37
C HIS A 80 -13.04 11.45 -9.74
N LYS A 81 -14.02 11.47 -8.82
CA LYS A 81 -14.53 10.26 -8.15
C LYS A 81 -14.87 9.09 -9.10
N ALA A 82 -15.45 9.40 -10.26
CA ALA A 82 -15.76 8.39 -11.28
C ALA A 82 -14.49 7.71 -11.84
N ILE A 83 -13.45 8.49 -12.15
CA ILE A 83 -12.16 7.95 -12.63
C ILE A 83 -11.49 7.13 -11.53
N MET A 84 -11.53 7.61 -10.28
CA MET A 84 -10.95 6.89 -9.14
C MET A 84 -11.60 5.52 -8.92
N ARG A 85 -12.90 5.38 -9.19
CA ARG A 85 -13.61 4.10 -9.07
C ARG A 85 -13.04 3.01 -9.97
N ASP A 86 -12.60 3.37 -11.16
CA ASP A 86 -12.10 2.43 -12.15
C ASP A 86 -10.64 2.02 -11.90
N ILE A 87 -9.91 2.73 -11.04
CA ILE A 87 -8.53 2.38 -10.68
C ILE A 87 -8.54 1.25 -9.64
N PRO A 88 -7.97 0.07 -9.97
CA PRO A 88 -7.93 -1.04 -9.02
C PRO A 88 -6.83 -0.81 -7.98
N VAL A 89 -7.10 -1.17 -6.72
CA VAL A 89 -6.09 -1.23 -5.66
C VAL A 89 -5.89 -2.68 -5.24
N ARG A 90 -4.63 -3.12 -5.18
CA ARG A 90 -4.26 -4.50 -4.84
C ARG A 90 -3.24 -4.52 -3.71
N VAL A 91 -3.36 -5.46 -2.80
CA VAL A 91 -2.31 -5.73 -1.80
C VAL A 91 -1.46 -6.88 -2.30
N ILE A 92 -0.15 -6.69 -2.37
CA ILE A 92 0.79 -7.76 -2.73
C ILE A 92 0.94 -8.68 -1.52
N THR A 93 0.48 -9.93 -1.65
CA THR A 93 0.56 -10.97 -0.60
C THR A 93 1.66 -12.00 -0.85
N HIS A 94 2.36 -11.91 -1.99
CA HIS A 94 3.43 -12.84 -2.33
C HIS A 94 4.66 -12.62 -1.43
N GLN A 95 5.01 -13.61 -0.62
CA GLN A 95 6.04 -13.48 0.43
C GLN A 95 7.42 -13.08 -0.10
N LEU A 96 7.77 -13.54 -1.30
CA LEU A 96 9.05 -13.24 -1.96
C LEU A 96 8.90 -12.27 -3.13
N ALA A 97 7.89 -11.37 -3.09
CA ALA A 97 7.61 -10.45 -4.21
C ALA A 97 8.84 -9.63 -4.64
N ALA A 98 9.65 -9.19 -3.68
CA ALA A 98 10.90 -8.47 -3.97
C ALA A 98 11.90 -9.33 -4.74
N LEU A 99 12.12 -10.58 -4.31
CA LEU A 99 13.02 -11.52 -5.00
C LEU A 99 12.49 -11.89 -6.39
N ALA A 100 11.17 -12.05 -6.54
CA ALA A 100 10.55 -12.30 -7.84
C ALA A 100 10.77 -11.12 -8.79
N GLY A 101 10.60 -9.88 -8.32
CA GLY A 101 10.88 -8.67 -9.09
C GLY A 101 12.35 -8.55 -9.47
N LEU A 102 13.28 -8.86 -8.55
CA LEU A 102 14.71 -8.88 -8.83
C LEU A 102 15.09 -9.93 -9.89
N SER A 103 14.51 -11.13 -9.80
CA SER A 103 14.74 -12.19 -10.79
C SER A 103 14.21 -11.78 -12.17
N ALA A 104 12.99 -11.23 -12.24
CA ALA A 104 12.41 -10.75 -13.48
C ALA A 104 13.26 -9.63 -14.12
N PHE A 105 13.75 -8.69 -13.31
CA PHE A 105 14.65 -7.64 -13.76
C PHE A 105 15.99 -8.19 -14.24
N ALA A 106 16.59 -9.15 -13.52
CA ALA A 106 17.85 -9.77 -13.94
C ALA A 106 17.72 -10.55 -15.27
N GLN A 107 16.60 -11.22 -15.50
CA GLN A 107 16.34 -12.00 -16.72
C GLN A 107 16.03 -11.11 -17.94
N ALA A 108 15.35 -9.98 -17.73
CA ALA A 108 14.89 -9.14 -18.83
C ALA A 108 14.87 -7.64 -18.43
N PRO A 109 16.04 -7.02 -18.18
CA PRO A 109 16.11 -5.65 -17.68
C PRO A 109 15.50 -4.62 -18.64
N ALA A 110 15.53 -4.89 -19.94
CA ALA A 110 14.91 -4.04 -20.97
C ALA A 110 13.38 -3.88 -20.81
N ARG A 111 12.71 -4.75 -20.05
CA ARG A 111 11.27 -4.61 -19.73
C ARG A 111 11.00 -3.56 -18.64
N PHE A 112 12.04 -3.09 -17.98
CA PHE A 112 11.95 -2.12 -16.90
C PHE A 112 12.62 -0.83 -17.38
N GLU A 113 11.95 0.31 -17.20
CA GLU A 113 12.46 1.64 -17.60
C GLU A 113 13.55 2.13 -16.63
N VAL A 114 14.54 1.29 -16.35
CA VAL A 114 15.60 1.53 -15.39
C VAL A 114 16.92 1.56 -16.15
N SER A 115 17.57 2.73 -16.19
CA SER A 115 18.86 2.87 -16.86
C SER A 115 19.92 1.95 -16.24
N THR A 116 20.58 1.16 -17.10
CA THR A 116 21.71 0.29 -16.76
C THR A 116 23.06 0.86 -17.18
N GLU A 117 23.09 2.10 -17.70
CA GLU A 117 24.33 2.76 -18.10
C GLU A 117 25.28 2.93 -16.91
N GLY A 118 26.57 2.63 -17.12
CA GLY A 118 27.60 2.72 -16.08
C GLY A 118 27.55 1.63 -14.99
N ARG A 119 26.64 0.65 -15.08
CA ARG A 119 26.59 -0.45 -14.10
C ARG A 119 27.70 -1.46 -14.34
N ARG A 120 28.29 -1.96 -13.24
CA ARG A 120 29.44 -2.88 -13.27
C ARG A 120 29.08 -4.34 -13.56
N TRP A 121 27.81 -4.73 -13.42
CA TRP A 121 27.35 -6.06 -13.85
C TRP A 121 26.83 -5.95 -15.29
N ARG A 122 27.24 -6.87 -16.15
CA ARG A 122 26.79 -7.00 -17.54
C ARG A 122 26.09 -8.35 -17.71
N ILE A 123 25.06 -8.37 -18.55
CA ILE A 123 24.50 -9.62 -19.06
C ILE A 123 25.32 -9.90 -20.32
N ASP A 124 26.18 -10.90 -20.25
CA ASP A 124 26.93 -11.39 -21.42
C ASP A 124 26.01 -12.18 -22.35
#